data_AF-A0A182PWQ4-F1
#
_entry.id   AF-A0A182PWQ4-F1
#
_cell.length_a   1.000
_cell.length_b   1.000
_cell.length_c   1.000
_cell.angle_alpha   90.00
_cell.angle_beta   90.00
_cell.angle_gamma   90.00
#
_symmetry.space_group_name_H-M   'P 1'
#
loop_
_entity.id
_entity.type
_entity.pdbx_description
1 polymer ?
#
loop_
_entity_poly.entity_id
_entity_poly.type
_entity_poly.pdbx_seq_one_letter_code
_entity_poly.pdbx_strand_id
1 'polypeptide(L)'
;MVEELNDLISNGLDMHGENVAVKLLAIVADTPARSFVKGVTSHIGYRSCLKCAIEGEPSIKNDAYPGHRKVYTPLLDILFFDIVEDICVADRMHLIDLGGIKRLLLGWRDGTMGIKRWTEKQCEQISEAFQKVLKPLEVHRKQRHLKYLSHWKASECAFFLHYASFVIIKDHLPVEVYKHFMLLFCAITLFSSTVHKSKWHVAGQLLNKFVENFPNVYGRQYMTSNFHNLQHIYDEMLRFGSLSLISTYPFENHLQFLKRLLRSGWKSLEQAINRLAELDEFKMPK
;
A
#
# COMPACT_ATOMS: atom_id res chain seq x y z
N MET A 1 16.63 19.40 -3.96
CA MET A 1 15.98 18.12 -4.35
C MET A 1 15.64 18.04 -5.83
N VAL A 2 14.72 18.84 -6.40
CA VAL A 2 14.36 18.70 -7.83
C VAL A 2 15.52 19.04 -8.76
N GLU A 3 16.19 20.17 -8.52
CA GLU A 3 17.39 20.57 -9.27
C GLU A 3 18.50 19.52 -9.18
N GLU A 4 18.83 19.07 -7.96
CA GLU A 4 19.82 18.02 -7.71
C GLU A 4 19.46 16.69 -8.40
N LEU A 5 18.18 16.30 -8.37
CA LEU A 5 17.74 15.07 -9.04
C LEU A 5 17.82 15.20 -10.56
N ASN A 6 17.48 16.37 -11.11
CA ASN A 6 17.59 16.64 -12.54
C ASN A 6 19.05 16.64 -13.01
N ASP A 7 19.96 17.17 -12.17
CA ASP A 7 21.39 17.09 -12.41
C ASP A 7 21.86 15.64 -12.46
N LEU A 8 21.50 14.83 -11.45
CA LEU A 8 21.83 13.39 -11.43
C LEU A 8 21.23 12.62 -12.62
N ILE A 9 19.99 12.93 -13.02
CA ILE A 9 19.33 12.29 -14.17
C ILE A 9 20.06 12.64 -15.48
N SER A 10 20.56 13.88 -15.60
CA SER A 10 21.19 14.36 -16.84
C SER A 10 22.66 13.95 -16.93
N ASN A 11 23.38 14.02 -15.82
CA ASN A 11 24.83 13.89 -15.76
C ASN A 11 25.31 12.55 -15.17
N GLY A 12 24.41 11.75 -14.60
CA GLY A 12 24.74 10.52 -13.90
C GLY A 12 25.42 10.77 -12.55
N LEU A 13 25.82 9.68 -11.90
CA LEU A 13 26.57 9.69 -10.65
C LEU A 13 27.95 9.06 -10.91
N ASP A 14 29.02 9.80 -10.62
CA ASP A 14 30.38 9.26 -10.69
C ASP A 14 30.66 8.38 -9.45
N MET A 15 30.92 7.10 -9.69
CA MET A 15 31.32 6.13 -8.68
C MET A 15 32.64 5.48 -9.10
N HIS A 16 33.73 5.85 -8.43
CA HIS A 16 35.07 5.32 -8.68
C HIS A 16 35.57 5.51 -10.13
N GLY A 17 35.18 6.61 -10.79
CA GLY A 17 35.57 6.92 -12.17
C GLY A 17 34.66 6.29 -13.22
N GLU A 18 33.63 5.54 -12.80
CA GLU A 18 32.55 5.07 -13.68
C GLU A 18 31.32 5.94 -13.50
N ASN A 19 30.79 6.46 -14.61
CA ASN A 19 29.55 7.23 -14.59
C ASN A 19 28.34 6.28 -14.66
N VAL A 20 27.53 6.30 -13.60
CA VAL A 20 26.31 5.49 -13.47
C VAL A 20 25.09 6.36 -13.80
N ALA A 21 24.32 5.95 -14.82
CA ALA A 21 23.08 6.62 -15.16
C ALA A 21 22.05 6.51 -14.03
N VAL A 22 21.46 7.64 -13.64
CA VAL A 22 20.44 7.70 -12.60
C VAL A 22 19.06 7.93 -13.23
N LYS A 23 18.06 7.21 -12.74
CA LYS A 23 16.66 7.43 -13.12
C LYS A 23 15.79 7.37 -11.88
N LEU A 24 14.85 8.32 -11.76
CA LEU A 24 13.76 8.21 -10.80
C LEU A 24 12.80 7.09 -11.26
N LEU A 25 12.77 6.00 -10.50
CA LEU A 25 11.89 4.86 -10.81
C LEU A 25 10.45 5.15 -10.39
N ALA A 26 10.23 5.54 -9.13
CA ALA A 26 8.91 5.76 -8.57
C ALA A 26 8.99 6.63 -7.31
N ILE A 27 7.89 7.31 -6.98
CA ILE A 27 7.65 7.89 -5.67
C ILE A 27 6.61 7.03 -4.94
N VAL A 28 7.04 6.41 -3.84
CA VAL A 28 6.19 5.59 -2.98
C VAL A 28 5.93 6.36 -1.69
N ALA A 29 4.66 6.62 -1.40
CA ALA A 29 4.28 7.36 -0.21
C ALA A 29 2.89 6.93 0.27
N ASP A 30 2.58 7.24 1.53
CA ASP A 30 1.23 7.03 2.06
C ASP A 30 0.21 7.95 1.40
N THR A 31 -1.06 7.71 1.68
CA THR A 31 -2.16 8.45 1.06
C THR A 31 -2.02 9.96 1.29
N PRO A 32 -1.96 10.50 2.54
CA PRO A 32 -1.76 11.93 2.79
C PRO A 32 -0.56 12.56 2.08
N ALA A 33 0.61 11.91 2.14
CA ALA A 33 1.81 12.43 1.49
C ALA A 33 1.65 12.47 -0.03
N ARG A 34 0.99 11.47 -0.66
CA ARG A 34 0.69 11.50 -2.09
C ARG A 34 -0.18 12.69 -2.48
N SER A 35 -1.24 13.02 -1.74
CA SER A 35 -2.04 14.21 -2.05
C SER A 35 -1.23 15.50 -1.88
N PHE A 36 -0.43 15.58 -0.82
CA PHE A 36 0.42 16.74 -0.56
C PHE A 36 1.41 16.97 -1.71
N VAL A 37 2.19 15.96 -2.08
CA VAL A 37 3.21 16.11 -3.14
C VAL A 37 2.61 16.30 -4.53
N LYS A 38 1.36 15.83 -4.77
CA LYS A 38 0.63 16.08 -6.02
C LYS A 38 -0.05 17.44 -6.06
N GLY A 39 -0.19 18.14 -4.94
CA GLY A 39 -0.93 19.41 -4.87
C GLY A 39 -2.44 19.24 -5.13
N VAL A 40 -3.02 18.11 -4.72
CA VAL A 40 -4.45 17.76 -4.94
C VAL A 40 -5.22 17.68 -3.62
N THR A 41 -6.55 17.86 -3.67
CA THR A 41 -7.41 17.80 -2.47
C THR A 41 -7.40 16.43 -1.78
N SER A 42 -7.72 16.43 -0.48
CA SER A 42 -7.65 15.24 0.38
C SER A 42 -8.69 14.15 0.05
N HIS A 43 -8.36 12.96 0.52
CA HIS A 43 -8.79 11.61 0.09
C HIS A 43 -10.22 11.17 0.42
N ILE A 44 -11.17 12.08 0.54
CA ILE A 44 -12.51 11.73 1.04
C ILE A 44 -13.48 11.68 -0.14
N GLY A 45 -13.79 10.47 -0.61
CA GLY A 45 -14.88 10.21 -1.56
C GLY A 45 -14.51 9.36 -2.77
N TYR A 46 -15.52 8.95 -3.55
CA TYR A 46 -15.39 8.14 -4.77
C TYR A 46 -14.55 8.82 -5.87
N ARG A 47 -14.45 10.16 -5.85
CA ARG A 47 -13.67 10.98 -6.79
C ARG A 47 -12.28 11.37 -6.28
N SER A 48 -11.64 10.49 -5.49
CA SER A 48 -10.33 10.77 -4.87
C SER A 48 -9.20 9.94 -5.46
N CYS A 49 -9.45 9.23 -6.56
CA CYS A 49 -8.41 8.48 -7.23
C CYS A 49 -7.33 9.43 -7.76
N LEU A 50 -6.07 9.07 -7.52
CA LEU A 50 -4.90 9.85 -7.94
C LEU A 50 -4.41 9.45 -9.34
N LYS A 51 -5.09 8.52 -10.01
CA LYS A 51 -4.72 7.92 -11.30
C LYS A 51 -5.77 8.16 -12.38
N CYS A 52 -7.06 8.02 -12.07
CA CYS A 52 -8.13 8.21 -13.04
C CYS A 52 -9.22 9.18 -12.55
N ALA A 53 -9.88 9.75 -13.54
CA ALA A 53 -10.98 10.68 -13.44
C ALA A 53 -12.23 10.06 -12.77
N ILE A 54 -12.90 9.18 -13.50
CA ILE A 54 -14.00 8.27 -13.14
C ILE A 54 -13.91 7.19 -14.23
N GLU A 55 -13.95 5.90 -13.87
CA GLU A 55 -13.86 4.73 -14.76
C GLU A 55 -12.59 4.62 -15.61
N GLY A 56 -11.52 4.03 -15.06
CA GLY A 56 -10.47 3.34 -15.83
C GLY A 56 -9.61 4.18 -16.78
N GLU A 57 -9.95 5.43 -17.07
CA GLU A 57 -9.25 6.27 -18.03
C GLU A 57 -8.26 7.23 -17.33
N PRO A 58 -6.98 7.22 -17.73
CA PRO A 58 -5.95 8.10 -17.19
C PRO A 58 -6.15 9.53 -17.71
N SER A 59 -6.87 10.37 -16.95
CA SER A 59 -7.15 11.77 -17.31
C SER A 59 -6.64 12.73 -16.24
N ILE A 60 -5.32 12.81 -16.08
CA ILE A 60 -4.67 13.89 -15.29
C ILE A 60 -3.69 14.71 -16.15
N LYS A 61 -3.33 14.26 -17.36
CA LYS A 61 -2.34 14.98 -18.20
C LYS A 61 -2.81 16.33 -18.78
N ASN A 62 -4.11 16.63 -18.80
CA ASN A 62 -4.66 17.77 -19.56
C ASN A 62 -5.63 18.68 -18.76
N ASP A 63 -5.51 18.79 -17.44
CA ASP A 63 -6.49 19.57 -16.62
C ASP A 63 -7.96 19.15 -16.87
N ALA A 64 -8.18 17.92 -17.36
CA ALA A 64 -9.50 17.38 -17.68
C ALA A 64 -10.43 17.27 -16.46
N TYR A 65 -9.88 17.48 -15.26
CA TYR A 65 -10.63 17.71 -14.02
C TYR A 65 -10.38 19.15 -13.52
N PRO A 66 -11.23 20.11 -13.91
CA PRO A 66 -11.22 21.44 -13.32
C PRO A 66 -11.29 21.33 -11.78
N GLY A 67 -10.22 21.75 -11.09
CA GLY A 67 -10.14 21.82 -9.62
C GLY A 67 -9.55 20.61 -8.88
N HIS A 68 -9.05 19.57 -9.58
CA HIS A 68 -8.41 18.44 -8.90
C HIS A 68 -6.98 18.75 -8.46
N ARG A 69 -6.22 19.49 -9.28
CA ARG A 69 -4.96 20.12 -8.87
C ARG A 69 -5.25 21.54 -8.39
N LYS A 70 -4.87 21.83 -7.14
CA LYS A 70 -5.11 23.13 -6.50
C LYS A 70 -3.85 24.00 -6.47
N VAL A 71 -2.69 23.37 -6.45
CA VAL A 71 -1.41 24.04 -6.25
C VAL A 71 -0.37 23.45 -7.19
N TYR A 72 0.51 24.31 -7.68
CA TYR A 72 1.74 23.89 -8.33
C TYR A 72 2.56 22.98 -7.40
N THR A 73 3.24 22.00 -7.98
CA THR A 73 4.18 21.14 -7.24
C THR A 73 5.48 21.11 -8.03
N PRO A 74 6.64 21.35 -7.38
CA PRO A 74 7.96 21.27 -8.02
C PRO A 74 8.26 19.90 -8.64
N LEU A 75 7.52 18.84 -8.26
CA LEU A 75 7.68 17.52 -8.86
C LEU A 75 7.36 17.50 -10.37
N LEU A 76 6.63 18.49 -10.89
CA LEU A 76 6.42 18.60 -12.34
C LEU A 76 7.68 18.96 -13.12
N ASP A 77 8.67 19.55 -12.46
CA ASP A 77 9.89 19.99 -13.13
C ASP A 77 10.94 18.86 -13.17
N ILE A 78 10.61 17.68 -12.64
CA ILE A 78 11.52 16.52 -12.70
C ILE A 78 11.55 15.97 -14.12
N LEU A 79 12.76 15.81 -14.66
CA LEU A 79 12.99 15.28 -16.00
C LEU A 79 12.50 13.83 -16.12
N PHE A 80 11.82 13.53 -17.22
CA PHE A 80 11.29 12.19 -17.55
C PHE A 80 10.35 11.59 -16.48
N PHE A 81 9.75 12.43 -15.64
CA PHE A 81 8.85 12.01 -14.57
C PHE A 81 7.40 12.36 -14.92
N ASP A 82 6.52 11.39 -14.70
CA ASP A 82 5.09 11.52 -14.88
C ASP A 82 4.40 11.47 -13.53
N ILE A 83 3.90 12.61 -13.04
CA ILE A 83 3.28 12.69 -11.72
C ILE A 83 2.05 11.78 -11.54
N VAL A 84 1.44 11.35 -12.64
CA VAL A 84 0.31 10.41 -12.63
C VAL A 84 0.86 9.01 -12.53
N GLU A 85 1.71 8.62 -13.46
CA GLU A 85 2.20 7.24 -13.57
C GLU A 85 3.24 6.88 -12.51
N ASP A 86 4.18 7.78 -12.19
CA ASP A 86 5.36 7.54 -11.35
C ASP A 86 5.12 7.73 -9.85
N ILE A 87 3.98 8.27 -9.44
CA ILE A 87 3.56 8.27 -8.03
C ILE A 87 2.68 7.04 -7.79
N CYS A 88 3.21 6.08 -7.04
CA CYS A 88 2.58 4.77 -6.83
C CYS A 88 1.34 4.86 -5.94
N VAL A 89 0.23 4.23 -6.36
CA VAL A 89 -0.94 4.01 -5.50
C VAL A 89 -0.95 2.63 -4.83
N ALA A 90 -0.35 1.63 -5.49
CA ALA A 90 -0.31 0.21 -5.12
C ALA A 90 0.64 -0.15 -3.97
N ASP A 91 0.76 0.72 -2.96
CA ASP A 91 1.55 0.42 -1.78
C ASP A 91 0.91 -0.73 -0.98
N ARG A 92 1.68 -1.81 -0.78
CA ARG A 92 1.21 -3.01 -0.07
C ARG A 92 0.69 -2.70 1.33
N MET A 93 1.37 -1.85 2.08
CA MET A 93 1.06 -1.62 3.50
C MET A 93 -0.22 -0.79 3.67
N HIS A 94 -0.32 0.36 2.99
CA HIS A 94 -1.40 1.31 3.17
C HIS A 94 -2.61 1.03 2.30
N LEU A 95 -2.43 0.59 1.05
CA LEU A 95 -3.55 0.31 0.15
C LEU A 95 -4.16 -1.06 0.44
N ILE A 96 -3.33 -2.10 0.44
CA ILE A 96 -3.82 -3.48 0.50
C ILE A 96 -4.07 -3.87 1.96
N ASP A 97 -3.04 -3.89 2.79
CA ASP A 97 -3.13 -4.47 4.15
C ASP A 97 -4.00 -3.62 5.09
N LEU A 98 -3.67 -2.35 5.25
CA LEU A 98 -4.44 -1.44 6.11
C LEU A 98 -5.69 -0.91 5.41
N GLY A 99 -5.62 -0.62 4.12
CA GLY A 99 -6.70 0.03 3.38
C GLY A 99 -7.82 -0.92 2.98
N GLY A 100 -7.48 -2.08 2.42
CA GLY A 100 -8.42 -3.08 1.93
C GLY A 100 -8.74 -4.14 2.97
N ILE A 101 -7.74 -4.89 3.42
CA ILE A 101 -7.93 -6.07 4.28
C ILE A 101 -8.51 -5.68 5.64
N LYS A 102 -7.93 -4.68 6.31
CA LYS A 102 -8.48 -4.21 7.58
C LYS A 102 -9.91 -3.68 7.44
N ARG A 103 -10.24 -3.01 6.32
CA ARG A 103 -11.60 -2.53 6.04
C ARG A 103 -12.59 -3.69 5.86
N LEU A 104 -12.22 -4.71 5.09
CA LEU A 104 -13.03 -5.92 4.90
C LEU A 104 -13.28 -6.63 6.24
N LEU A 105 -12.22 -6.88 7.01
CA LEU A 105 -12.30 -7.54 8.32
C LEU A 105 -13.20 -6.77 9.30
N LEU A 106 -13.05 -5.44 9.40
CA LEU A 106 -13.90 -4.60 10.26
C LEU A 106 -15.34 -4.63 9.77
N GLY A 107 -15.56 -4.60 8.47
CA GLY A 107 -16.89 -4.67 7.87
C GLY A 107 -17.59 -5.99 8.16
N TRP A 108 -16.88 -7.12 8.10
CA TRP A 108 -17.42 -8.44 8.42
C TRP A 108 -17.65 -8.63 9.93
N ARG A 109 -16.70 -8.19 10.77
CA ARG A 109 -16.82 -8.27 12.23
C ARG A 109 -17.96 -7.41 12.77
N ASP A 110 -18.07 -6.18 12.28
CA ASP A 110 -18.99 -5.17 12.85
C ASP A 110 -20.31 -5.07 12.08
N GLY A 111 -20.40 -5.67 10.88
CA GLY A 111 -21.57 -5.58 10.00
C GLY A 111 -21.73 -4.22 9.31
N THR A 112 -20.62 -3.51 9.09
CA THR A 112 -20.63 -2.11 8.59
C THR A 112 -20.52 -2.00 7.07
N MET A 113 -20.73 -3.11 6.34
CA MET A 113 -20.66 -3.18 4.87
C MET A 113 -21.86 -3.92 4.27
N GLY A 114 -23.06 -3.70 4.81
CA GLY A 114 -24.31 -4.24 4.23
C GLY A 114 -24.51 -5.76 4.39
N ILE A 115 -23.58 -6.45 5.08
CA ILE A 115 -23.70 -7.88 5.40
C ILE A 115 -23.91 -8.10 6.90
N LYS A 116 -24.46 -9.26 7.27
CA LYS A 116 -24.62 -9.66 8.67
C LYS A 116 -23.26 -9.73 9.36
N ARG A 117 -23.14 -9.06 10.51
CA ARG A 117 -21.94 -9.10 11.35
C ARG A 117 -21.66 -10.52 11.85
N TRP A 118 -20.38 -10.84 12.05
CA TRP A 118 -20.00 -12.03 12.79
C TRP A 118 -20.51 -12.00 14.22
N THR A 119 -20.96 -13.17 14.69
CA THR A 119 -21.30 -13.38 16.10
C THR A 119 -20.04 -13.42 16.95
N GLU A 120 -20.18 -13.22 18.26
CA GLU A 120 -19.08 -13.36 19.21
C GLU A 120 -18.43 -14.75 19.14
N LYS A 121 -19.25 -15.80 19.04
CA LYS A 121 -18.79 -17.18 18.83
C LYS A 121 -17.95 -17.35 17.56
N GLN A 122 -18.40 -16.77 16.44
CA GLN A 122 -17.61 -16.80 15.20
C GLN A 122 -16.29 -16.04 15.36
N CYS A 123 -16.30 -14.88 16.04
CA CYS A 123 -15.08 -14.11 16.28
C CYS A 123 -14.06 -14.87 17.13
N GLU A 124 -14.53 -15.60 18.14
CA GLU A 124 -13.68 -16.47 18.98
C GLU A 124 -13.09 -17.60 18.13
N GLN A 125 -13.92 -18.34 17.39
CA GLN A 125 -13.49 -19.44 16.51
C GLN A 125 -12.45 -18.99 15.48
N ILE A 126 -12.68 -17.85 14.82
CA ILE A 126 -11.74 -17.29 13.85
C ILE A 126 -10.43 -16.91 14.54
N SER A 127 -10.50 -16.28 15.72
CA SER A 127 -9.31 -15.85 16.44
C SER A 127 -8.48 -17.01 16.97
N GLU A 128 -9.11 -18.07 17.47
CA GLU A 128 -8.43 -19.30 17.87
C GLU A 128 -7.78 -19.98 16.67
N ALA A 129 -8.49 -20.11 15.54
CA ALA A 129 -7.95 -20.68 14.32
C ALA A 129 -6.73 -19.87 13.84
N PHE A 130 -6.82 -18.54 13.91
CA PHE A 130 -5.76 -17.63 13.49
C PHE A 130 -4.48 -17.76 14.33
N GLN A 131 -4.62 -18.03 15.63
CA GLN A 131 -3.48 -18.28 16.53
C GLN A 131 -2.82 -19.65 16.30
N LYS A 132 -3.59 -20.64 15.78
CA LYS A 132 -3.12 -21.99 15.48
C LYS A 132 -2.37 -22.09 14.15
N VAL A 133 -2.48 -21.09 13.26
CA VAL A 133 -1.76 -21.08 11.98
C VAL A 133 -0.25 -21.05 12.23
N LEU A 134 0.46 -22.02 11.65
CA LEU A 134 1.92 -22.08 11.68
C LEU A 134 2.50 -20.82 11.01
N LYS A 135 3.48 -20.21 11.67
CA LYS A 135 4.04 -18.93 11.23
C LYS A 135 5.30 -19.18 10.41
N PRO A 136 5.39 -18.62 9.20
CA PRO A 136 6.66 -18.53 8.48
C PRO A 136 7.69 -17.70 9.27
N LEU A 137 8.98 -17.92 9.01
CA LEU A 137 10.08 -17.26 9.72
C LEU A 137 10.07 -15.74 9.63
N GLU A 138 9.58 -15.19 8.52
CA GLU A 138 9.43 -13.75 8.29
C GLU A 138 8.35 -13.08 9.15
N VAL A 139 7.51 -13.86 9.84
CA VAL A 139 6.39 -13.36 10.66
C VAL A 139 6.77 -13.37 12.13
N HIS A 140 7.34 -12.26 12.59
CA HIS A 140 7.84 -12.13 13.96
C HIS A 140 6.76 -11.79 15.02
N ARG A 141 5.57 -11.32 14.60
CA ARG A 141 4.54 -10.80 15.53
C ARG A 141 3.52 -11.88 15.91
N LYS A 142 3.06 -11.87 17.16
CA LYS A 142 1.88 -12.62 17.58
C LYS A 142 0.60 -11.99 17.04
N GLN A 143 -0.26 -12.84 16.50
CA GLN A 143 -1.54 -12.55 15.90
C GLN A 143 -2.53 -12.31 17.04
N ARG A 144 -3.03 -11.07 17.13
CA ARG A 144 -3.97 -10.69 18.19
C ARG A 144 -5.38 -11.17 17.86
N HIS A 145 -6.19 -11.33 18.90
CA HIS A 145 -7.63 -11.61 18.78
C HIS A 145 -8.36 -10.55 17.93
N LEU A 146 -9.43 -10.93 17.24
CA LEU A 146 -10.29 -10.02 16.44
C LEU A 146 -10.92 -8.89 17.28
N LYS A 147 -11.01 -9.08 18.60
CA LYS A 147 -11.40 -8.03 19.57
C LYS A 147 -10.54 -6.78 19.42
N TYR A 148 -9.26 -6.94 19.08
CA TYR A 148 -8.31 -5.84 18.91
C TYR A 148 -8.11 -5.42 17.45
N LEU A 149 -8.96 -5.88 16.52
CA LEU A 149 -8.82 -5.65 15.08
C LEU A 149 -8.67 -4.16 14.72
N SER A 150 -9.36 -3.26 15.41
CA SER A 150 -9.21 -1.79 15.21
C SER A 150 -7.75 -1.32 15.40
N HIS A 151 -6.98 -1.99 16.26
CA HIS A 151 -5.58 -1.70 16.55
C HIS A 151 -4.60 -2.62 15.83
N TRP A 152 -5.06 -3.52 14.96
CA TRP A 152 -4.16 -4.36 14.16
C TRP A 152 -3.24 -3.51 13.30
N LYS A 153 -1.98 -3.96 13.23
CA LYS A 153 -0.96 -3.39 12.35
C LYS A 153 -1.08 -3.99 10.96
N ALA A 154 -0.42 -3.37 9.99
CA ALA A 154 -0.39 -3.85 8.61
C ALA A 154 0.11 -5.30 8.52
N SER A 155 1.15 -5.66 9.27
CA SER A 155 1.71 -7.02 9.26
C SER A 155 0.74 -8.11 9.74
N GLU A 156 -0.21 -7.78 10.62
CA GLU A 156 -1.27 -8.74 11.01
C GLU A 156 -2.30 -8.91 9.88
N CYS A 157 -2.60 -7.84 9.15
CA CYS A 157 -3.49 -7.88 7.98
C CYS A 157 -2.82 -8.63 6.81
N ALA A 158 -1.52 -8.40 6.57
CA ALA A 158 -0.73 -9.13 5.59
C ALA A 158 -0.70 -10.63 5.91
N PHE A 159 -0.48 -10.97 7.19
CA PHE A 159 -0.50 -12.36 7.61
C PHE A 159 -1.87 -13.01 7.41
N PHE A 160 -2.94 -12.30 7.79
CA PHE A 160 -4.30 -12.74 7.50
C PHE A 160 -4.51 -13.02 6.02
N LEU A 161 -4.18 -12.05 5.15
CA LEU A 161 -4.37 -12.20 3.71
C LEU A 161 -3.63 -13.41 3.16
N HIS A 162 -2.32 -13.52 3.39
CA HIS A 162 -1.49 -14.50 2.68
C HIS A 162 -1.47 -15.89 3.29
N TYR A 163 -1.67 -16.03 4.60
CA TYR A 163 -1.41 -17.30 5.29
C TYR A 163 -2.66 -17.95 5.89
N ALA A 164 -3.70 -17.17 6.18
CA ALA A 164 -4.78 -17.65 7.03
C ALA A 164 -6.17 -17.55 6.39
N SER A 165 -6.41 -16.48 5.62
CA SER A 165 -7.74 -16.07 5.19
C SER A 165 -8.52 -17.14 4.43
N PHE A 166 -7.91 -17.72 3.38
CA PHE A 166 -8.56 -18.66 2.46
C PHE A 166 -9.07 -19.95 3.12
N VAL A 167 -8.55 -20.32 4.29
CA VAL A 167 -9.07 -21.45 5.07
C VAL A 167 -10.03 -20.95 6.15
N ILE A 168 -9.60 -19.97 6.93
CA ILE A 168 -10.29 -19.62 8.18
C ILE A 168 -11.66 -19.02 7.95
N ILE A 169 -11.84 -18.19 6.92
CA ILE A 169 -13.11 -17.45 6.75
C ILE A 169 -14.13 -18.16 5.87
N LYS A 170 -13.75 -19.30 5.26
CA LYS A 170 -14.57 -20.02 4.27
C LYS A 170 -15.93 -20.42 4.84
N ASP A 171 -15.94 -20.86 6.10
CA ASP A 171 -17.15 -21.34 6.78
C ASP A 171 -17.84 -20.25 7.61
N HIS A 172 -17.30 -19.02 7.60
CA HIS A 172 -17.79 -17.89 8.39
C HIS A 172 -18.37 -16.75 7.54
N LEU A 173 -18.23 -16.83 6.21
CA LEU A 173 -18.78 -15.86 5.27
C LEU A 173 -19.83 -16.51 4.36
N PRO A 174 -20.84 -15.75 3.91
CA PRO A 174 -21.69 -16.18 2.81
C PRO A 174 -20.85 -16.53 1.58
N VAL A 175 -21.26 -17.55 0.84
CA VAL A 175 -20.50 -18.10 -0.31
C VAL A 175 -20.12 -17.01 -1.32
N GLU A 176 -21.03 -16.08 -1.62
CA GLU A 176 -20.77 -14.99 -2.58
C GLU A 176 -19.75 -13.97 -2.05
N VAL A 177 -19.78 -13.67 -0.75
CA VAL A 177 -18.81 -12.79 -0.09
C VAL A 177 -17.42 -13.44 -0.08
N TYR A 178 -17.36 -14.75 0.20
CA TYR A 178 -16.11 -15.51 0.17
C TYR A 178 -15.52 -15.58 -1.24
N LYS A 179 -16.30 -15.93 -2.26
CA LYS A 179 -15.86 -15.94 -3.67
C LYS A 179 -15.34 -14.58 -4.11
N HIS A 180 -16.02 -13.51 -3.70
CA HIS A 180 -15.58 -12.15 -3.96
C HIS A 180 -14.22 -11.85 -3.31
N PHE A 181 -14.03 -12.18 -2.03
CA PHE A 181 -12.73 -12.06 -1.37
C PHE A 181 -11.62 -12.86 -2.05
N MET A 182 -11.92 -14.06 -2.57
CA MET A 182 -10.93 -14.89 -3.25
C MET A 182 -10.37 -14.24 -4.52
N LEU A 183 -11.11 -13.35 -5.19
CA LEU A 183 -10.57 -12.56 -6.31
C LEU A 183 -9.40 -11.70 -5.84
N LEU A 184 -9.55 -10.99 -4.71
CA LEU A 184 -8.51 -10.17 -4.11
C LEU A 184 -7.33 -11.02 -3.65
N PHE A 185 -7.59 -12.10 -2.90
CA PHE A 185 -6.55 -13.02 -2.42
C PHE A 185 -5.69 -13.56 -3.55
N CYS A 186 -6.32 -14.09 -4.60
CA CYS A 186 -5.61 -14.67 -5.74
C CYS A 186 -4.79 -13.61 -6.48
N ALA A 187 -5.38 -12.44 -6.75
CA ALA A 187 -4.68 -11.37 -7.45
C ALA A 187 -3.45 -10.87 -6.70
N ILE A 188 -3.58 -10.53 -5.41
CA ILE A 188 -2.46 -10.02 -4.62
C ILE A 188 -1.37 -11.09 -4.46
N THR A 189 -1.74 -12.37 -4.33
CA THR A 189 -0.77 -13.47 -4.29
C THR A 189 0.05 -13.54 -5.59
N LEU A 190 -0.59 -13.40 -6.75
CA LEU A 190 0.11 -13.38 -8.04
C LEU A 190 1.01 -12.15 -8.22
N PHE A 191 0.63 -10.99 -7.67
CA PHE A 191 1.45 -9.78 -7.71
C PHE A 191 2.60 -9.74 -6.69
N SER A 192 2.60 -10.66 -5.72
CA SER A 192 3.60 -10.67 -4.64
C SER A 192 4.99 -11.13 -5.09
N SER A 193 5.13 -11.71 -6.29
CA SER A 193 6.40 -12.19 -6.81
C SER A 193 6.47 -12.12 -8.34
N THR A 194 7.68 -11.88 -8.86
CA THR A 194 7.98 -11.92 -10.30
C THR A 194 7.91 -13.33 -10.88
N VAL A 195 7.94 -14.39 -10.05
CA VAL A 195 7.74 -15.78 -10.49
C VAL A 195 6.38 -15.97 -11.19
N HIS A 196 5.40 -15.15 -10.83
CA HIS A 196 4.06 -15.18 -11.42
C HIS A 196 3.83 -14.10 -12.47
N LYS A 197 4.90 -13.48 -13.01
CA LYS A 197 4.80 -12.38 -13.97
C LYS A 197 3.96 -12.74 -15.21
N SER A 198 4.05 -13.97 -15.71
CA SER A 198 3.22 -14.46 -16.83
C SER A 198 1.72 -14.48 -16.52
N LYS A 199 1.33 -14.45 -15.24
CA LYS A 199 -0.06 -14.44 -14.76
C LYS A 199 -0.52 -13.06 -14.29
N TRP A 200 0.31 -12.03 -14.34
CA TRP A 200 -0.06 -10.69 -13.87
C TRP A 200 -1.26 -10.11 -14.62
N HIS A 201 -1.39 -10.39 -15.92
CA HIS A 201 -2.58 -10.02 -16.69
C HIS A 201 -3.86 -10.62 -16.09
N VAL A 202 -3.83 -11.91 -15.73
CA VAL A 202 -4.96 -12.58 -15.05
C VAL A 202 -5.21 -11.97 -13.68
N ALA A 203 -4.16 -11.65 -12.93
CA ALA A 203 -4.29 -10.98 -11.63
C ALA A 203 -4.96 -9.60 -11.75
N GLY A 204 -4.64 -8.83 -12.79
CA GLY A 204 -5.32 -7.57 -13.10
C GLY A 204 -6.81 -7.76 -13.38
N GLN A 205 -7.17 -8.76 -14.19
CA GLN A 205 -8.57 -9.12 -14.45
C GLN A 205 -9.32 -9.50 -13.18
N LEU A 206 -8.68 -10.20 -12.24
CA LEU A 206 -9.27 -10.56 -10.95
C LEU A 206 -9.55 -9.32 -10.08
N LEU A 207 -8.64 -8.33 -10.04
CA LEU A 207 -8.88 -7.07 -9.32
C LEU A 207 -9.99 -6.24 -9.97
N ASN A 208 -10.00 -6.13 -11.30
CA ASN A 208 -11.08 -5.43 -12.01
C ASN A 208 -12.44 -6.06 -11.69
N LYS A 209 -12.52 -7.39 -11.73
CA LYS A 209 -13.73 -8.14 -11.36
C LYS A 209 -14.08 -7.98 -9.88
N PHE A 210 -13.10 -7.85 -8.99
CA PHE A 210 -13.35 -7.53 -7.58
C PHE A 210 -14.01 -6.15 -7.44
N VAL A 211 -13.48 -5.12 -8.09
CA VAL A 211 -14.03 -3.75 -8.04
C VAL A 211 -15.43 -3.71 -8.66
N GLU A 212 -15.61 -4.34 -9.83
CA GLU A 212 -16.89 -4.39 -10.55
C GLU A 212 -18.00 -5.07 -9.73
N ASN A 213 -17.69 -6.19 -9.07
CA ASN A 213 -18.68 -6.95 -8.30
C ASN A 213 -18.93 -6.39 -6.89
N PHE A 214 -18.07 -5.50 -6.39
CA PHE A 214 -18.16 -4.99 -5.02
C PHE A 214 -19.53 -4.35 -4.70
N PRO A 215 -20.13 -3.49 -5.56
CA PRO A 215 -21.43 -2.91 -5.29
C PRO A 215 -22.56 -3.94 -5.15
N ASN A 216 -22.48 -5.07 -5.88
CA ASN A 216 -23.47 -6.14 -5.81
C ASN A 216 -23.33 -6.96 -4.52
N VAL A 217 -22.10 -7.11 -4.01
CA VAL A 217 -21.80 -7.91 -2.81
C VAL A 217 -22.05 -7.13 -1.52
N TYR A 218 -21.62 -5.86 -1.47
CA TYR A 218 -21.67 -5.04 -0.25
C TYR A 218 -22.60 -3.83 -0.36
N GLY A 219 -22.78 -3.27 -1.55
CA GLY A 219 -23.46 -2.01 -1.79
C GLY A 219 -22.49 -0.90 -2.23
N ARG A 220 -22.92 -0.07 -3.20
CA ARG A 220 -22.12 1.02 -3.79
C ARG A 220 -21.63 2.03 -2.75
N GLN A 221 -22.42 2.29 -1.71
CA GLN A 221 -22.10 3.24 -0.64
C GLN A 221 -20.88 2.84 0.20
N TYR A 222 -20.49 1.56 0.19
CA TYR A 222 -19.31 1.08 0.93
C TYR A 222 -18.04 1.00 0.08
N MET A 223 -18.14 1.31 -1.23
CA MET A 223 -16.99 1.41 -2.11
C MET A 223 -16.10 2.56 -1.64
N THR A 224 -14.83 2.25 -1.33
CA THR A 224 -13.84 3.24 -0.91
C THR A 224 -12.83 3.49 -2.02
N SER A 225 -12.13 4.62 -1.95
CA SER A 225 -11.01 4.92 -2.85
C SER A 225 -9.93 3.82 -2.83
N ASN A 226 -9.70 3.18 -1.67
CA ASN A 226 -8.75 2.08 -1.56
C ASN A 226 -9.16 0.88 -2.43
N PHE A 227 -10.44 0.50 -2.45
CA PHE A 227 -10.91 -0.60 -3.29
C PHE A 227 -10.85 -0.24 -4.77
N HIS A 228 -11.22 0.99 -5.13
CA HIS A 228 -11.11 1.48 -6.50
C HIS A 228 -9.65 1.46 -6.99
N ASN A 229 -8.71 1.93 -6.17
CA ASN A 229 -7.29 2.00 -6.53
C ASN A 229 -6.64 0.62 -6.76
N LEU A 230 -7.29 -0.48 -6.36
CA LEU A 230 -6.82 -1.84 -6.67
C LEU A 230 -6.74 -2.09 -8.19
N GLN A 231 -7.60 -1.46 -8.99
CA GLN A 231 -7.59 -1.63 -10.45
C GLN A 231 -6.27 -1.15 -11.09
N HIS A 232 -5.56 -0.21 -10.45
CA HIS A 232 -4.30 0.35 -10.97
C HIS A 232 -3.07 -0.49 -10.62
N ILE A 233 -3.22 -1.53 -9.78
CA ILE A 233 -2.09 -2.37 -9.37
C ILE A 233 -1.44 -3.01 -10.60
N TYR A 234 -2.23 -3.50 -11.56
CA TYR A 234 -1.67 -4.20 -12.73
C TYR A 234 -0.68 -3.33 -13.53
N ASP A 235 -1.09 -2.10 -13.87
CA ASP A 235 -0.25 -1.19 -14.65
C ASP A 235 1.01 -0.78 -13.88
N GLU A 236 0.90 -0.57 -12.57
CA GLU A 236 2.05 -0.27 -11.72
C GLU A 236 3.00 -1.48 -11.58
N MET A 237 2.49 -2.71 -11.60
CA MET A 237 3.33 -3.91 -11.61
C MET A 237 4.11 -4.05 -12.91
N LEU A 238 3.49 -3.74 -14.05
CA LEU A 238 4.20 -3.71 -15.33
C LEU A 238 5.30 -2.64 -15.35
N ARG A 239 5.05 -1.49 -14.70
CA ARG A 239 5.97 -0.35 -14.69
C ARG A 239 7.12 -0.49 -13.70
N PHE A 240 6.85 -0.93 -12.47
CA PHE A 240 7.81 -0.91 -11.36
C PHE A 240 8.27 -2.29 -10.90
N GLY A 241 7.61 -3.37 -11.35
CA GLY A 241 7.85 -4.73 -10.88
C GLY A 241 6.93 -5.13 -9.72
N SER A 242 7.28 -6.19 -8.98
CA SER A 242 6.40 -6.79 -7.97
C SER A 242 6.08 -5.85 -6.80
N LEU A 243 4.99 -6.13 -6.08
CA LEU A 243 4.53 -5.33 -4.92
C LEU A 243 5.61 -5.11 -3.84
N SER A 244 6.58 -6.02 -3.74
CA SER A 244 7.72 -5.88 -2.82
C SER A 244 8.61 -4.67 -3.14
N LEU A 245 8.76 -4.30 -4.41
CA LEU A 245 9.64 -3.21 -4.86
C LEU A 245 9.04 -1.83 -4.59
N ILE A 246 7.71 -1.72 -4.55
CA ILE A 246 6.98 -0.47 -4.31
C ILE A 246 6.31 -0.44 -2.94
N SER A 247 6.85 -1.18 -1.96
CA SER A 247 6.29 -1.26 -0.62
C SER A 247 6.92 -0.25 0.34
N THR A 248 6.10 0.38 1.17
CA THR A 248 6.51 1.26 2.27
C THR A 248 6.97 0.52 3.53
N TYR A 249 6.82 -0.81 3.62
CA TYR A 249 7.24 -1.59 4.80
C TYR A 249 8.69 -1.33 5.24
N PRO A 250 9.70 -1.39 4.35
CA PRO A 250 11.09 -1.13 4.73
C PRO A 250 11.29 0.30 5.25
N PHE A 251 10.63 1.28 4.62
CA PHE A 251 10.73 2.69 4.97
C PHE A 251 10.14 2.97 6.36
N GLU A 252 8.96 2.43 6.68
CA GLU A 252 8.36 2.59 8.01
C GLU A 252 9.17 1.90 9.11
N ASN A 253 9.71 0.71 8.81
CA ASN A 253 10.61 0.02 9.74
C ASN A 253 11.87 0.85 10.02
N HIS A 254 12.47 1.45 9.00
CA HIS A 254 13.63 2.32 9.15
C HIS A 254 13.27 3.64 9.85
N LEU A 255 12.11 4.23 9.54
CA LEU A 255 11.64 5.45 10.20
C LEU A 255 11.42 5.23 11.71
N GLN A 256 10.95 4.04 12.11
CA GLN A 256 10.85 3.67 13.52
C GLN A 256 12.23 3.57 14.21
N PHE A 257 13.28 3.21 13.48
CA PHE A 257 14.66 3.30 13.98
C PHE A 257 15.07 4.77 14.16
N LEU A 258 14.89 5.61 13.14
CA LEU A 258 15.22 7.04 13.21
C LEU A 258 14.48 7.74 14.37
N LYS A 259 13.18 7.47 14.54
CA LYS A 259 12.37 8.02 15.64
C LYS A 259 12.92 7.66 17.03
N ARG A 260 13.62 6.53 17.19
CA ARG A 260 14.25 6.14 18.47
C ARG A 260 15.57 6.88 18.73
N LEU A 261 16.18 7.47 17.70
CA LEU A 261 17.34 8.35 17.86
C LEU A 261 16.93 9.72 18.44
N LEU A 262 15.66 10.10 18.25
CA LEU A 262 15.12 11.38 18.68
C LEU A 262 14.64 11.30 20.14
N ARG A 263 14.95 12.34 20.91
CA ARG A 263 14.40 12.57 22.26
C ARG A 263 13.18 13.48 22.24
N SER A 264 13.10 14.39 21.28
CA SER A 264 11.97 15.31 21.09
C SER A 264 11.81 15.71 19.62
N GLY A 265 10.73 16.42 19.29
CA GLY A 265 10.51 16.97 17.94
C GLY A 265 11.34 18.23 17.63
N TRP A 266 12.07 18.79 18.59
CA TRP A 266 12.86 20.02 18.38
C TRP A 266 14.22 19.69 17.78
N LYS A 267 14.58 20.25 16.61
CA LYS A 267 15.86 19.93 15.93
C LYS A 267 16.07 18.43 15.70
N SER A 268 15.04 17.79 15.14
CA SER A 268 15.02 16.33 14.93
C SER A 268 16.15 15.86 14.02
N LEU A 269 16.50 16.64 12.99
CA LEU A 269 17.59 16.30 12.08
C LEU A 269 18.94 16.31 12.81
N GLU A 270 19.24 17.38 13.55
CA GLU A 270 20.48 17.52 14.30
C GLU A 270 20.60 16.43 15.39
N GLN A 271 19.50 16.11 16.08
CA GLN A 271 19.47 14.99 17.03
C GLN A 271 19.81 13.66 16.35
N ALA A 272 19.21 13.37 15.18
CA ALA A 272 19.47 12.15 14.46
C ALA A 272 20.94 12.07 13.98
N ILE A 273 21.47 13.15 13.40
CA ILE A 273 22.85 13.21 12.90
C ILE A 273 23.85 13.00 14.04
N ASN A 274 23.70 13.74 15.15
CA ASN A 274 24.60 13.60 16.29
C ASN A 274 24.57 12.18 16.85
N ARG A 275 23.38 11.58 16.95
CA ARG A 275 23.25 10.22 17.48
C ARG A 275 23.81 9.15 16.52
N LEU A 276 23.70 9.35 15.21
CA LEU A 276 24.32 8.47 14.22
C LEU A 276 25.84 8.55 14.27
N ALA A 277 26.41 9.76 14.36
CA ALA A 277 27.84 9.97 14.52
C ALA A 277 28.39 9.26 15.78
N GLU A 278 27.70 9.41 16.92
CA GLU A 278 28.05 8.68 18.15
C GLU A 278 28.01 7.15 17.95
N LEU A 279 27.02 6.62 17.24
CA LEU A 279 26.90 5.17 17.00
C LEU A 279 27.99 4.63 16.08
N ASP A 280 28.41 5.40 15.09
CA ASP A 280 29.50 5.04 14.18
C ASP A 280 30.85 5.01 14.92
N GLU A 281 31.06 5.95 15.86
CA GLU A 281 32.23 5.94 16.75
C GLU A 281 32.26 4.71 17.67
N PHE A 282 31.10 4.26 18.18
CA PHE A 282 31.01 3.11 19.09
C PHE A 282 31.11 1.73 18.40
N LYS A 283 30.96 1.65 17.07
CA LYS A 283 30.90 0.37 16.32
C LYS A 283 32.23 -0.14 15.75
N MET A 284 33.38 0.26 16.31
CA MET A 284 34.67 -0.38 15.99
C MET A 284 34.99 -1.50 17.01
N PRO A 285 35.28 -2.71 16.53
CA PRO A 285 36.67 -3.14 16.57
C PRO A 285 37.25 -3.05 15.16
N LYS A 286 38.43 -2.43 15.04
CA LYS A 286 39.30 -2.63 13.88
C LYS A 286 39.74 -4.08 13.80
#